data_AF-A0AAV3M2H1-F1
#
_entry.id   AF-A0AAV3M2H1-F1
#
_cell.length_a   1.000
_cell.length_b   1.000
_cell.length_c   1.000
_cell.angle_alpha   90.00
_cell.angle_beta   90.00
_cell.angle_gamma   90.00
#
_symmetry.space_group_name_H-M   'P 1'
#
loop_
_entity.id
_entity.type
_entity.pdbx_description
1 polymer ?
#
loop_
_entity_poly.entity_id
_entity_poly.type
_entity_poly.pdbx_seq_one_letter_code
_entity_poly.pdbx_strand_id
1 'polypeptide(L)'
;MEMEIFANLDKKLDLVRVKIKRSKELLAELNDRANAAIENMNSVSEKLLISGRHDVNKMQQTMDAVKNKINNSLREQVNKVSLSHNTLLEQESILTDLKENNVFYSQNEIDFYIKQVQQDLKNNESWNQPKNNFEKIDFINHGGLRGMIFTPIANFNKKNDELAKVRYEIDVLVKEINEERLNIELDALKAMKDPVKLDMQPALLDMLSEQQSGFEPTNEGYFSAENPINSMPINSMKASIPFCDCGGVGRTAMCA
;
A
#
# COMPACT_ATOMS: atom_id res chain seq x y z
N MET A 1 8.42 20.79 -15.48
CA MET A 1 9.08 20.05 -14.39
C MET A 1 8.06 19.28 -13.56
N GLU A 2 7.03 19.92 -12.97
CA GLU A 2 5.98 19.19 -12.22
C GLU A 2 5.25 18.09 -13.01
N MET A 3 4.85 18.35 -14.27
CA MET A 3 4.20 17.33 -15.12
C MET A 3 5.09 16.10 -15.38
N GLU A 4 6.42 16.25 -15.41
CA GLU A 4 7.33 15.14 -15.67
C GLU A 4 7.49 14.23 -14.44
N ILE A 5 7.42 14.81 -13.24
CA ILE A 5 7.53 14.07 -11.98
C ILE A 5 6.28 13.22 -11.75
N PHE A 6 5.09 13.78 -11.94
CA PHE A 6 3.84 13.01 -11.85
C PHE A 6 3.75 11.90 -12.92
N ALA A 7 4.24 12.16 -14.14
CA ALA A 7 4.30 11.15 -15.19
C ALA A 7 5.27 9.99 -14.85
N ASN A 8 6.35 10.26 -14.09
CA ASN A 8 7.25 9.22 -13.61
C ASN A 8 6.60 8.34 -12.53
N LEU A 9 5.88 8.95 -11.60
CA LEU A 9 5.11 8.23 -10.57
C LEU A 9 4.02 7.35 -11.18
N ASP A 10 3.30 7.86 -12.19
CA ASP A 10 2.27 7.10 -12.90
C ASP A 10 2.87 5.85 -13.58
N LYS A 11 4.05 5.98 -14.22
CA LYS A 11 4.78 4.82 -14.80
C LYS A 11 5.16 3.78 -13.75
N LYS A 12 5.61 4.21 -12.57
CA LYS A 12 5.96 3.29 -11.47
C LYS A 12 4.72 2.59 -10.91
N LEU A 13 3.61 3.30 -10.75
CA LEU A 13 2.34 2.72 -10.32
C LEU A 13 1.83 1.68 -11.33
N ASP A 14 1.91 1.96 -12.63
CA ASP A 14 1.56 0.99 -13.67
C ASP A 14 2.44 -0.26 -13.61
N LEU A 15 3.75 -0.09 -13.36
CA LEU A 15 4.66 -1.22 -13.16
C LEU A 15 4.28 -2.05 -11.92
N VAL A 16 3.95 -1.40 -10.80
CA VAL A 16 3.44 -2.07 -9.59
C VAL A 16 2.15 -2.84 -9.88
N ARG A 17 1.22 -2.25 -10.64
CA ARG A 17 -0.04 -2.88 -11.06
C ARG A 17 0.21 -4.15 -11.87
N VAL A 18 1.13 -4.11 -12.83
CA VAL A 18 1.55 -5.28 -13.62
C VAL A 18 2.14 -6.37 -12.72
N LYS A 19 3.02 -6.00 -11.77
CA LYS A 19 3.64 -6.96 -10.85
C LYS A 19 2.65 -7.55 -9.84
N ILE A 20 1.65 -6.80 -9.38
CA ILE A 20 0.57 -7.32 -8.52
C ILE A 20 -0.28 -8.33 -9.30
N LYS A 21 -0.62 -8.03 -10.56
CA LYS A 21 -1.30 -9.01 -11.42
C LYS A 21 -0.48 -10.29 -11.54
N ARG A 22 0.82 -10.17 -11.81
CA ARG A 22 1.73 -11.33 -11.87
C ARG A 22 1.81 -12.10 -10.54
N SER A 23 1.81 -11.40 -9.41
CA SER A 23 1.79 -12.02 -8.08
C SER A 23 0.51 -12.81 -7.83
N LYS A 24 -0.65 -12.31 -8.27
CA LYS A 24 -1.93 -13.03 -8.18
C LYS A 24 -1.93 -14.31 -9.02
N GLU A 25 -1.38 -14.26 -10.24
CA GLU A 25 -1.20 -15.45 -11.09
C GLU A 25 -0.27 -16.48 -10.44
N LEU A 26 0.88 -16.04 -9.93
CA LEU A 26 1.84 -16.90 -9.23
C LEU A 26 1.26 -17.50 -7.94
N LEU A 27 0.39 -16.77 -7.24
CA LEU A 27 -0.31 -17.26 -6.06
C LEU A 27 -1.31 -18.39 -6.41
N ALA A 28 -2.03 -18.25 -7.52
CA ALA A 28 -2.90 -19.33 -8.02
C ALA A 28 -2.09 -20.57 -8.40
N GLU A 29 -0.99 -20.40 -9.15
CA GLU A 29 -0.08 -21.50 -9.46
C GLU A 29 0.50 -22.15 -8.19
N LEU A 30 0.87 -21.35 -7.18
CA LEU A 30 1.39 -21.84 -5.90
C LEU A 30 0.35 -22.67 -5.15
N ASN A 31 -0.91 -22.24 -5.15
CA ASN A 31 -2.03 -22.98 -4.57
C ASN A 31 -2.20 -24.35 -5.24
N ASP A 32 -2.13 -24.41 -6.57
CA ASP A 32 -2.20 -25.69 -7.31
C ASP A 32 -1.03 -26.61 -6.94
N ARG A 33 0.19 -26.07 -6.79
CA ARG A 33 1.36 -26.85 -6.35
C ARG A 33 1.24 -27.31 -4.91
N ALA A 34 0.65 -26.51 -4.02
CA ALA A 34 0.38 -26.89 -2.64
C ALA A 34 -0.59 -28.09 -2.58
N ASN A 35 -1.70 -27.99 -3.31
CA ASN A 35 -2.70 -29.06 -3.40
C ASN A 35 -2.08 -30.35 -3.95
N ALA A 36 -1.35 -30.28 -5.06
CA ALA A 36 -0.67 -31.44 -5.64
C ALA A 36 0.34 -32.09 -4.66
N ALA A 37 1.06 -31.29 -3.87
CA ALA A 37 1.98 -31.81 -2.86
C ALA A 37 1.24 -32.50 -1.70
N ILE A 38 0.13 -31.93 -1.24
CA ILE A 38 -0.69 -32.48 -0.16
C ILE A 38 -1.38 -33.78 -0.60
N GLU A 39 -1.97 -33.80 -1.80
CA GLU A 39 -2.59 -34.98 -2.40
C GLU A 39 -1.57 -36.12 -2.56
N ASN A 40 -0.37 -35.82 -3.05
CA ASN A 40 0.70 -36.82 -3.15
C ASN A 40 1.06 -37.40 -1.77
N MET A 41 1.19 -36.56 -0.74
CA MET A 41 1.46 -37.02 0.62
C MET A 41 0.31 -37.86 1.20
N ASN A 42 -0.95 -37.53 0.89
CA ASN A 42 -2.10 -38.36 1.28
C ASN A 42 -2.04 -39.74 0.62
N SER A 43 -1.80 -39.80 -0.69
CA SER A 43 -1.65 -41.06 -1.43
C SER A 43 -0.47 -41.90 -0.90
N VAL A 44 0.67 -41.27 -0.60
CA VAL A 44 1.83 -41.96 -0.01
C VAL A 44 1.48 -42.48 1.38
N SER A 45 0.76 -41.71 2.20
CA SER A 45 0.33 -42.14 3.53
C SER A 45 -0.56 -43.38 3.46
N GLU A 46 -1.52 -43.43 2.56
CA GLU A 46 -2.39 -44.60 2.35
C GLU A 46 -1.58 -45.84 1.95
N LYS A 47 -0.64 -45.69 1.00
CA LYS A 47 0.25 -46.78 0.58
C LYS A 47 1.15 -47.27 1.72
N LEU A 48 1.65 -46.37 2.55
CA LEU A 48 2.50 -46.72 3.68
C LEU A 48 1.75 -47.53 4.74
N LEU A 49 0.49 -47.17 5.04
CA LEU A 49 -0.37 -47.90 5.98
C LEU A 49 -0.60 -49.35 5.52
N ILE A 50 -0.78 -49.58 4.21
CA ILE A 50 -0.97 -50.92 3.65
C ILE A 50 0.34 -51.73 3.69
N SER A 51 1.49 -51.07 3.52
CA SER A 51 2.79 -51.74 3.35
C SER A 51 3.38 -52.38 4.62
N GLY A 52 2.82 -52.10 5.81
CA GLY A 52 3.31 -52.66 7.08
C GLY A 52 4.77 -52.30 7.44
N ARG A 53 5.33 -51.23 6.85
CA ARG A 53 6.71 -50.79 7.10
C ARG A 53 6.93 -50.40 8.57
N HIS A 54 8.13 -50.67 9.09
CA HIS A 54 8.47 -50.38 10.50
C HIS A 54 8.46 -48.87 10.84
N ASP A 55 8.85 -48.01 9.90
CA ASP A 55 8.97 -46.55 10.12
C ASP A 55 7.71 -45.74 9.77
N VAL A 56 6.57 -46.38 9.51
CA VAL A 56 5.35 -45.71 9.00
C VAL A 56 4.93 -44.53 9.88
N ASN A 57 4.91 -44.70 11.20
CA ASN A 57 4.51 -43.66 12.13
C ASN A 57 5.40 -42.39 12.03
N LYS A 58 6.73 -42.57 11.92
CA LYS A 58 7.67 -41.45 11.76
C LYS A 58 7.53 -40.76 10.40
N MET A 59 7.34 -41.55 9.35
CA MET A 59 7.12 -41.02 7.99
C MET A 59 5.82 -40.20 7.93
N GLN A 60 4.76 -40.66 8.58
CA GLN A 60 3.46 -39.98 8.62
C GLN A 60 3.52 -38.67 9.41
N GLN A 61 4.14 -38.68 10.60
CA GLN A 61 4.39 -37.46 11.37
C GLN A 61 5.17 -36.42 10.57
N THR A 62 6.17 -36.86 9.80
CA THR A 62 6.96 -35.96 8.95
C THR A 62 6.12 -35.37 7.83
N MET A 63 5.30 -36.18 7.15
CA MET A 63 4.39 -35.69 6.10
C MET A 63 3.39 -34.68 6.65
N ASP A 64 2.80 -34.93 7.82
CA ASP A 64 1.83 -34.02 8.43
C ASP A 64 2.49 -32.69 8.84
N ALA A 65 3.72 -32.74 9.37
CA ALA A 65 4.51 -31.53 9.62
C ALA A 65 4.78 -30.73 8.33
N VAL A 66 5.10 -31.42 7.22
CA VAL A 66 5.30 -30.79 5.92
C VAL A 66 4.00 -30.18 5.37
N LYS A 67 2.86 -30.88 5.45
CA LYS A 67 1.54 -30.33 5.06
C LYS A 67 1.23 -29.03 5.82
N ASN A 68 1.48 -29.02 7.12
CA ASN A 68 1.29 -27.83 7.94
C ASN A 68 2.20 -26.66 7.51
N LYS A 69 3.48 -26.93 7.20
CA LYS A 69 4.40 -25.92 6.66
C LYS A 69 3.92 -25.36 5.32
N ILE A 70 3.45 -26.22 4.42
CA ILE A 70 2.90 -25.81 3.10
C ILE A 70 1.69 -24.88 3.29
N ASN A 71 0.72 -25.29 4.13
CA ASN A 71 -0.49 -24.50 4.39
C ASN A 71 -0.17 -23.15 5.04
N ASN A 72 0.73 -23.14 6.02
CA ASN A 72 1.15 -21.90 6.68
C ASN A 72 1.83 -20.96 5.68
N SER A 73 2.75 -21.48 4.85
CA SER A 73 3.43 -20.69 3.84
C SER A 73 2.46 -20.14 2.77
N LEU A 74 1.46 -20.94 2.37
CA LEU A 74 0.43 -20.48 1.44
C LEU A 74 -0.41 -19.34 2.03
N ARG A 75 -0.88 -19.51 3.28
CA ARG A 75 -1.64 -18.47 3.99
C ARG A 75 -0.83 -17.18 4.13
N GLU A 76 0.44 -17.29 4.47
CA GLU A 76 1.35 -16.15 4.57
C GLU A 76 1.47 -15.43 3.21
N GLN A 77 1.62 -16.16 2.10
CA GLN A 77 1.69 -15.53 0.78
C GLN A 77 0.36 -14.88 0.36
N VAL A 78 -0.79 -15.48 0.67
CA VAL A 78 -2.11 -14.86 0.43
C VAL A 78 -2.20 -13.50 1.12
N ASN A 79 -1.88 -13.46 2.41
CA ASN A 79 -1.93 -12.23 3.20
C ASN A 79 -1.01 -11.16 2.61
N LYS A 80 0.20 -11.54 2.24
CA LYS A 80 1.17 -10.59 1.73
C LYS A 80 0.86 -10.09 0.32
N VAL A 81 0.26 -10.91 -0.56
CA VAL A 81 -0.24 -10.45 -1.87
C VAL A 81 -1.42 -9.48 -1.69
N SER A 82 -2.31 -9.74 -0.72
CA SER A 82 -3.39 -8.81 -0.37
C SER A 82 -2.85 -7.48 0.13
N LEU A 83 -1.81 -7.51 0.97
CA LEU A 83 -1.15 -6.30 1.47
C LEU A 83 -0.60 -5.46 0.32
N SER A 84 0.18 -6.06 -0.59
CA SER A 84 0.71 -5.36 -1.77
C SER A 84 -0.40 -4.73 -2.62
N HIS A 85 -1.56 -5.39 -2.75
CA HIS A 85 -2.70 -4.83 -3.46
C HIS A 85 -3.30 -3.60 -2.77
N ASN A 86 -3.49 -3.67 -1.45
CA ASN A 86 -4.03 -2.56 -0.67
C ASN A 86 -3.07 -1.36 -0.69
N THR A 87 -1.76 -1.61 -0.58
CA THR A 87 -0.74 -0.56 -0.67
C THR A 87 -0.76 0.13 -2.03
N LEU A 88 -0.98 -0.57 -3.14
CA LEU A 88 -1.15 0.08 -4.44
C LEU A 88 -2.36 1.03 -4.43
N LEU A 89 -3.52 0.58 -3.95
CA LEU A 89 -4.74 1.40 -3.91
C LEU A 89 -4.54 2.65 -3.04
N GLU A 90 -3.84 2.51 -1.92
CA GLU A 90 -3.48 3.63 -1.06
C GLU A 90 -2.57 4.64 -1.78
N GLN A 91 -1.52 4.18 -2.47
CA GLN A 91 -0.63 5.07 -3.22
C GLN A 91 -1.35 5.76 -4.39
N GLU A 92 -2.27 5.07 -5.08
CA GLU A 92 -3.11 5.65 -6.13
C GLU A 92 -4.03 6.75 -5.57
N SER A 93 -4.65 6.51 -4.41
CA SER A 93 -5.49 7.50 -3.74
C SER A 93 -4.69 8.74 -3.35
N ILE A 94 -3.55 8.56 -2.66
CA ILE A 94 -2.73 9.69 -2.19
C ILE A 94 -2.18 10.49 -3.38
N LEU A 95 -1.77 9.82 -4.47
CA LEU A 95 -1.28 10.53 -5.66
C LEU A 95 -2.40 11.35 -6.33
N THR A 96 -3.63 10.83 -6.34
CA THR A 96 -4.79 11.56 -6.86
C THR A 96 -5.05 12.81 -6.01
N ASP A 97 -5.06 12.66 -4.68
CA ASP A 97 -5.24 13.77 -3.75
C ASP A 97 -4.15 14.85 -3.93
N LEU A 98 -2.89 14.45 -4.15
CA LEU A 98 -1.78 15.38 -4.41
C LEU A 98 -1.93 16.14 -5.73
N LYS A 99 -2.44 15.50 -6.80
CA LYS A 99 -2.66 16.15 -8.10
C LYS A 99 -3.82 17.14 -8.07
N GLU A 100 -4.85 16.85 -7.28
CA GLU A 100 -6.06 17.66 -7.17
C GLU A 100 -5.96 18.76 -6.09
N ASN A 101 -4.86 18.80 -5.33
CA ASN A 101 -4.78 19.54 -4.09
C ASN A 101 -4.84 21.07 -4.28
N ASN A 102 -6.05 21.63 -4.12
CA ASN A 102 -6.33 23.06 -4.04
C ASN A 102 -6.61 23.51 -2.59
N VAL A 103 -5.95 22.88 -1.61
CA VAL A 103 -6.21 23.14 -0.19
C VAL A 103 -5.39 24.33 0.30
N PHE A 104 -6.06 25.28 0.95
CA PHE A 104 -5.43 26.41 1.61
C PHE A 104 -5.13 26.05 3.07
N TYR A 105 -3.85 26.04 3.42
CA TYR A 105 -3.38 25.81 4.79
C TYR A 105 -2.97 27.13 5.44
N SER A 106 -3.17 27.27 6.75
CA SER A 106 -2.53 28.32 7.53
C SER A 106 -1.02 28.09 7.63
N GLN A 107 -0.25 29.14 7.92
CA GLN A 107 1.21 29.02 8.06
C GLN A 107 1.64 28.03 9.16
N ASN A 108 0.88 27.96 10.27
CA ASN A 108 1.14 27.00 11.34
C ASN A 108 0.90 25.55 10.88
N GLU A 109 -0.13 25.31 10.05
CA GLU A 109 -0.41 24.01 9.47
C GLU A 109 0.66 23.60 8.46
N ILE A 110 1.11 24.53 7.62
CA ILE A 110 2.21 24.29 6.67
C ILE A 110 3.47 23.86 7.41
N ASP A 111 3.86 24.58 8.47
CA ASP A 111 5.04 24.24 9.29
C ASP A 111 4.93 22.88 9.98
N PHE A 112 3.73 22.54 10.44
CA PHE A 112 3.45 21.24 11.03
C PHE A 112 3.58 20.12 9.99
N TYR A 113 2.97 20.27 8.81
CA TYR A 113 3.03 19.27 7.75
C TYR A 113 4.44 19.10 7.19
N ILE A 114 5.20 20.17 7.02
CA ILE A 114 6.61 20.08 6.61
C ILE A 114 7.41 19.20 7.59
N LYS A 115 7.23 19.40 8.90
CA LYS A 115 7.91 18.56 9.92
C LYS A 115 7.48 17.10 9.82
N GLN A 116 6.20 16.83 9.57
CA GLN A 116 5.70 15.47 9.41
C GLN A 116 6.26 14.80 8.16
N VAL A 117 6.21 15.45 6.99
CA VAL A 117 6.77 14.92 5.74
C VAL A 117 8.27 14.64 5.90
N GLN A 118 9.02 15.54 6.53
CA GLN A 118 10.45 15.33 6.81
C GLN A 118 10.71 14.14 7.73
N GLN A 119 9.84 13.91 8.72
CA GLN A 119 9.94 12.74 9.59
C GLN A 119 9.61 11.46 8.81
N ASP A 120 8.56 11.47 7.99
CA ASP A 120 8.17 10.35 7.13
C ASP A 120 9.29 10.00 6.12
N LEU A 121 9.94 11.00 5.52
CA LEU A 121 11.10 10.81 4.63
C LEU A 121 12.26 10.12 5.36
N LYS A 122 12.62 10.59 6.57
CA LYS A 122 13.64 9.95 7.41
C LYS A 122 13.27 8.51 7.76
N ASN A 123 11.99 8.27 8.01
CA ASN A 123 11.51 6.96 8.41
C ASN A 123 11.38 5.99 7.22
N ASN A 124 11.20 6.47 5.99
CA ASN A 124 11.05 5.62 4.79
C ASN A 124 12.25 4.67 4.59
N GLU A 125 13.45 5.08 5.01
CA GLU A 125 14.64 4.21 5.00
C GLU A 125 14.49 2.99 5.92
N SER A 126 13.80 3.17 7.06
CA SER A 126 13.62 2.17 8.11
C SER A 126 12.34 1.33 7.97
N TRP A 127 11.25 1.92 7.46
CA TRP A 127 9.94 1.27 7.35
C TRP A 127 9.87 0.26 6.21
N ASN A 128 10.47 0.59 5.08
CA ASN A 128 10.47 -0.27 3.90
C ASN A 128 11.88 -0.82 3.67
N GLN A 129 12.26 -1.81 4.47
CA GLN A 129 13.40 -2.66 4.16
C GLN A 129 12.89 -3.92 3.45
N PRO A 130 12.82 -3.93 2.10
CA PRO A 130 12.39 -5.10 1.38
C PRO A 130 13.31 -6.27 1.72
N LYS A 131 12.72 -7.36 2.21
CA LYS A 131 13.44 -8.57 2.64
C LYS A 131 12.92 -9.77 1.86
N ASN A 132 13.82 -10.41 1.11
CA ASN A 132 13.50 -11.70 0.49
C ASN A 132 13.75 -12.82 1.50
N ASN A 133 12.76 -13.09 2.36
CA ASN A 133 12.88 -14.05 3.46
C ASN A 133 12.13 -15.37 3.19
N PHE A 134 12.10 -15.86 1.94
CA PHE A 134 11.49 -17.16 1.70
C PHE A 134 12.37 -18.31 2.26
N GLU A 135 11.85 -18.98 3.29
CA GLU A 135 12.46 -20.20 3.81
C GLU A 135 11.91 -21.43 3.07
N LYS A 136 12.80 -22.16 2.40
CA LYS A 136 12.43 -23.39 1.68
C LYS A 136 11.98 -24.46 2.67
N ILE A 137 10.87 -25.12 2.34
CA ILE A 137 10.41 -26.27 3.12
C ILE A 137 11.34 -27.46 2.85
N ASP A 138 12.02 -27.91 3.88
CA ASP A 138 12.78 -29.17 3.90
C ASP A 138 12.32 -30.06 5.05
N PHE A 139 12.69 -31.34 4.98
CA PHE A 139 12.24 -32.37 5.92
C PHE A 139 13.24 -33.52 6.07
N ILE A 140 13.18 -34.19 7.22
CA ILE A 140 14.03 -35.34 7.54
C ILE A 140 13.60 -36.55 6.71
N ASN A 141 14.56 -37.24 6.09
CA ASN A 141 14.30 -38.42 5.29
C ASN A 141 14.18 -39.69 6.17
N HIS A 142 12.96 -40.03 6.58
CA HIS A 142 12.66 -41.30 7.25
C HIS A 142 12.29 -42.38 6.24
N GLY A 143 12.84 -43.60 6.33
CA GLY A 143 12.38 -44.76 5.55
C GLY A 143 12.35 -44.58 4.01
N GLY A 144 13.14 -43.65 3.46
CA GLY A 144 13.13 -43.30 2.03
C GLY A 144 12.01 -42.34 1.60
N LEU A 145 11.36 -41.66 2.55
CA LEU A 145 10.27 -40.71 2.31
C LEU A 145 10.63 -39.62 1.29
N ARG A 146 11.88 -39.17 1.28
CA ARG A 146 12.35 -38.15 0.33
C ARG A 146 12.13 -38.59 -1.12
N GLY A 147 12.39 -39.86 -1.44
CA GLY A 147 12.15 -40.39 -2.79
C GLY A 147 10.67 -40.44 -3.18
N MET A 148 9.75 -40.36 -2.22
CA MET A 148 8.31 -40.47 -2.44
C MET A 148 7.60 -39.12 -2.56
N ILE A 149 8.08 -38.09 -1.85
CA ILE A 149 7.35 -36.81 -1.71
C ILE A 149 8.14 -35.56 -2.10
N PHE A 150 9.45 -35.66 -2.35
CA PHE A 150 10.30 -34.48 -2.54
C PHE A 150 9.92 -33.66 -3.77
N THR A 151 9.62 -34.30 -4.91
CA THR A 151 9.42 -33.58 -6.17
C THR A 151 8.26 -32.58 -6.12
N PRO A 152 7.05 -32.93 -5.63
CA PRO A 152 5.99 -31.94 -5.45
C PRO A 152 6.37 -30.79 -4.49
N ILE A 153 7.08 -31.08 -3.40
CA ILE A 153 7.54 -30.05 -2.44
C ILE A 153 8.58 -29.12 -3.07
N ALA A 154 9.51 -29.66 -3.86
CA ALA A 154 10.50 -28.88 -4.60
C ALA A 154 9.83 -27.93 -5.61
N ASN A 155 8.78 -28.39 -6.30
CA ASN A 155 8.00 -27.56 -7.21
C ASN A 155 7.25 -26.45 -6.47
N PHE A 156 6.65 -26.74 -5.31
CA PHE A 156 6.06 -25.74 -4.43
C PHE A 156 7.10 -24.68 -4.00
N ASN A 157 8.26 -25.12 -3.50
CA ASN A 157 9.35 -24.23 -3.07
C ASN A 157 9.84 -23.33 -4.22
N LYS A 158 10.01 -23.87 -5.43
CA LYS A 158 10.43 -23.09 -6.60
C LYS A 158 9.42 -22.00 -6.92
N LYS A 159 8.14 -22.33 -6.92
CA LYS A 159 7.08 -21.36 -7.23
C LYS A 159 6.94 -20.28 -6.15
N ASN A 160 7.13 -20.66 -4.90
CA ASN A 160 7.11 -19.73 -3.76
C ASN A 160 8.29 -18.74 -3.81
N ASP A 161 9.48 -19.22 -4.18
CA ASP A 161 10.65 -18.38 -4.42
C ASP A 161 10.42 -17.37 -5.57
N GLU A 162 9.78 -17.79 -6.66
CA GLU A 162 9.38 -16.90 -7.76
C GLU A 162 8.41 -15.81 -7.27
N LEU A 163 7.40 -16.16 -6.47
CA LEU A 163 6.47 -15.20 -5.88
C LEU A 163 7.18 -14.23 -4.92
N ALA A 164 8.08 -14.73 -4.08
CA ALA A 164 8.85 -13.91 -3.14
C ALA A 164 9.72 -12.86 -3.85
N LYS A 165 10.30 -13.20 -5.00
CA LYS A 165 11.06 -12.26 -5.85
C LYS A 165 10.19 -11.15 -6.42
N VAL A 166 9.04 -11.50 -7.02
CA VAL A 166 8.12 -10.47 -7.56
C VAL A 166 7.64 -9.54 -6.45
N ARG A 167 7.37 -10.09 -5.26
CA ARG A 167 6.98 -9.27 -4.10
C ARG A 167 8.09 -8.36 -3.60
N TYR A 168 9.33 -8.84 -3.54
CA TYR A 168 10.48 -7.98 -3.25
C TYR A 168 10.57 -6.80 -4.23
N GLU A 169 10.36 -7.05 -5.53
CA GLU A 169 10.35 -5.98 -6.54
C GLU A 169 9.20 -4.98 -6.35
N ILE A 170 8.02 -5.44 -5.91
CA ILE A 170 6.91 -4.55 -5.55
C ILE A 170 7.30 -3.67 -4.36
N ASP A 171 7.86 -4.26 -3.31
CA ASP A 171 8.24 -3.53 -2.09
C ASP A 171 9.30 -2.45 -2.39
N VAL A 172 10.26 -2.75 -3.28
CA VAL A 172 11.24 -1.76 -3.77
C VAL A 172 10.55 -0.60 -4.50
N LEU A 173 9.67 -0.90 -5.45
CA LEU A 173 8.96 0.14 -6.22
C LEU A 173 8.06 1.00 -5.35
N VAL A 174 7.34 0.40 -4.40
CA VAL A 174 6.50 1.12 -3.44
C VAL A 174 7.34 2.07 -2.60
N LYS A 175 8.52 1.65 -2.15
CA LYS A 175 9.44 2.51 -1.40
C LYS A 175 9.86 3.73 -2.21
N GLU A 176 10.22 3.53 -3.48
CA GLU A 176 10.61 4.61 -4.39
C GLU A 176 9.44 5.56 -4.68
N ILE A 177 8.24 5.03 -4.91
CA ILE A 177 7.01 5.82 -5.09
C ILE A 177 6.77 6.68 -3.84
N ASN A 178 6.85 6.09 -2.65
CA ASN A 178 6.64 6.81 -1.39
C ASN A 178 7.65 7.95 -1.22
N GLU A 179 8.92 7.71 -1.53
CA GLU A 179 9.97 8.72 -1.42
C GLU A 179 9.74 9.89 -2.38
N GLU A 180 9.51 9.60 -3.66
CA GLU A 180 9.24 10.63 -4.67
C GLU A 180 7.97 11.41 -4.33
N ARG A 181 6.91 10.72 -3.91
CA ARG A 181 5.66 11.33 -3.48
C ARG A 181 5.85 12.28 -2.28
N LEU A 182 6.56 11.84 -1.24
CA LEU A 182 6.83 12.68 -0.06
C LEU A 182 7.69 13.90 -0.43
N ASN A 183 8.63 13.77 -1.36
CA ASN A 183 9.41 14.91 -1.84
C ASN A 183 8.54 15.93 -2.60
N ILE A 184 7.59 15.48 -3.42
CA ILE A 184 6.61 16.37 -4.09
C ILE A 184 5.74 17.10 -3.07
N GLU A 185 5.22 16.38 -2.07
CA GLU A 185 4.42 16.97 -0.99
C GLU A 185 5.22 18.03 -0.23
N LEU A 186 6.50 17.75 0.06
CA LEU A 186 7.38 18.68 0.74
C LEU A 186 7.63 19.95 -0.07
N ASP A 187 7.89 19.82 -1.37
CA ASP A 187 8.15 20.95 -2.26
C ASP A 187 6.90 21.82 -2.44
N ALA A 188 5.71 21.21 -2.57
CA ALA A 188 4.44 21.93 -2.60
C ALA A 188 4.19 22.73 -1.30
N LEU A 189 4.40 22.12 -0.13
CA LEU A 189 4.23 22.79 1.16
C LEU A 189 5.24 23.95 1.36
N LYS A 190 6.49 23.79 0.91
CA LYS A 190 7.48 24.88 0.95
C LYS A 190 7.10 26.03 0.04
N ALA A 191 6.59 25.76 -1.16
CA ALA A 191 6.12 26.78 -2.10
C ALA A 191 4.94 27.58 -1.54
N MET A 192 4.09 26.97 -0.71
CA MET A 192 3.02 27.67 0.01
C MET A 192 3.52 28.57 1.16
N LYS A 193 4.69 28.24 1.73
CA LYS A 193 5.30 29.00 2.84
C LYS A 193 5.99 30.27 2.36
N ASP A 194 6.78 30.14 1.30
CA ASP A 194 7.40 31.25 0.60
C ASP A 194 6.75 31.37 -0.78
N PRO A 195 5.57 32.01 -0.90
CA PRO A 195 5.12 32.41 -2.22
C PRO A 195 6.20 33.35 -2.73
N VAL A 196 7.06 32.85 -3.63
CA VAL A 196 7.81 33.73 -4.55
C VAL A 196 6.77 34.74 -4.97
N LYS A 197 7.04 36.04 -4.74
CA LYS A 197 6.19 37.11 -5.21
C LYS A 197 5.94 36.82 -6.69
N LEU A 198 4.82 36.17 -6.99
CA LEU A 198 4.17 36.26 -8.26
C LEU A 198 3.97 37.75 -8.34
N ASP A 199 4.70 38.41 -9.24
CA ASP A 199 4.39 39.76 -9.67
C ASP A 199 2.95 39.69 -10.18
N MET A 200 1.98 39.76 -9.25
CA MET A 200 0.62 40.13 -9.57
C MET A 200 0.79 41.51 -10.17
N GLN A 201 0.69 41.58 -11.50
CA GLN A 201 0.58 42.84 -12.19
C GLN A 201 -0.45 43.67 -11.41
N PRO A 202 -0.11 44.90 -10.99
CA PRO A 202 -0.98 45.77 -10.18
C PRO A 202 -2.39 45.94 -10.77
N ALA A 203 -2.53 45.70 -12.08
CA ALA A 203 -3.78 45.74 -12.83
C ALA A 203 -4.92 44.86 -12.27
N LEU A 204 -4.66 43.79 -11.52
CA LEU A 204 -5.75 42.98 -10.93
C LEU A 204 -6.29 43.55 -9.61
N LEU A 205 -5.45 44.27 -8.85
CA LEU A 205 -5.85 44.91 -7.59
C LEU A 205 -6.63 46.21 -7.84
N ASP A 206 -6.23 46.98 -8.85
CA ASP A 206 -6.92 48.22 -9.22
C ASP A 206 -8.36 47.95 -9.68
N MET A 207 -8.62 46.88 -10.46
CA MET A 207 -9.98 46.50 -10.88
C MET A 207 -10.91 46.12 -9.72
N LEU A 208 -10.39 45.59 -8.61
CA LEU A 208 -11.22 45.23 -7.45
C LEU A 208 -11.52 46.44 -6.56
N SER A 209 -10.64 47.44 -6.56
CA SER A 209 -10.85 48.69 -5.81
C SER A 209 -11.87 49.63 -6.47
N GLU A 210 -11.99 49.62 -7.80
CA GLU A 210 -12.98 50.42 -8.53
C GLU A 210 -14.42 49.87 -8.41
N GLN A 211 -14.61 48.62 -7.98
CA GLN A 211 -15.96 48.07 -7.72
C GLN A 211 -16.54 48.41 -6.33
N GLN A 212 -15.77 48.99 -5.42
CA GLN A 212 -16.24 49.30 -4.06
C GLN A 212 -16.77 50.73 -3.85
N SER A 213 -16.66 51.64 -4.82
CA SER A 213 -17.08 53.04 -4.62
C SER A 213 -18.52 53.36 -5.05
N GLY A 214 -19.36 52.35 -5.28
CA GLY A 214 -20.66 52.52 -5.97
C GLY A 214 -21.93 52.18 -5.19
N PHE A 215 -21.89 51.91 -3.88
CA PHE A 215 -23.10 51.57 -3.12
C PHE A 215 -23.43 52.63 -2.05
N GLU A 216 -24.47 53.43 -2.34
CA GLU A 216 -25.15 54.28 -1.37
C GLU A 216 -25.92 53.44 -0.33
N PRO A 217 -26.11 53.97 0.90
CA PRO A 217 -26.82 53.26 1.95
C PRO A 217 -28.33 53.57 1.90
N THR A 218 -29.17 52.56 1.79
CA THR A 218 -30.61 52.70 2.07
C THR A 218 -31.11 51.63 3.04
N ASN A 219 -31.31 52.10 4.28
CA ASN A 219 -32.39 51.91 5.25
C ASN A 219 -33.24 50.63 5.32
N GLU A 220 -33.49 50.29 6.58
CA GLU A 220 -34.31 49.25 7.22
C GLU A 220 -35.78 49.16 6.77
N GLY A 221 -36.39 47.96 6.83
CA GLY A 221 -37.85 47.78 6.66
C GLY A 221 -38.37 46.33 6.60
N TYR A 222 -38.71 45.80 7.79
CA TYR A 222 -39.49 44.62 8.19
C TYR A 222 -40.45 43.85 7.21
N PHE A 223 -40.36 42.50 7.27
CA PHE A 223 -41.41 41.42 7.32
C PHE A 223 -42.33 41.20 6.07
N SER A 224 -42.73 40.00 5.61
CA SER A 224 -42.94 38.66 6.23
C SER A 224 -42.99 37.53 5.18
N ALA A 225 -42.57 36.33 5.64
CA ALA A 225 -43.08 34.98 5.38
C ALA A 225 -43.45 34.52 3.95
N GLU A 226 -42.67 33.57 3.41
CA GLU A 226 -43.15 32.23 3.00
C GLU A 226 -41.96 31.30 2.62
N ASN A 227 -41.84 30.19 3.36
CA ASN A 227 -41.01 28.98 3.17
C ASN A 227 -39.46 29.04 3.18
N PRO A 228 -38.79 28.26 4.06
CA PRO A 228 -37.34 28.15 4.12
C PRO A 228 -36.85 27.04 3.18
N ILE A 229 -36.09 27.39 2.15
CA ILE A 229 -35.35 26.42 1.33
C ILE A 229 -33.87 26.77 1.37
N ASN A 230 -33.12 25.90 2.07
CA ASN A 230 -31.66 25.73 2.04
C ASN A 230 -30.79 26.87 2.57
N SER A 231 -30.97 27.23 3.83
CA SER A 231 -29.83 27.57 4.70
C SER A 231 -29.14 26.29 5.15
N MET A 232 -28.30 25.71 4.28
CA MET A 232 -27.28 24.78 4.78
C MET A 232 -26.13 25.62 5.36
N PRO A 233 -25.73 25.37 6.63
CA PRO A 233 -24.50 25.93 7.15
C PRO A 233 -23.35 25.47 6.26
N ILE A 234 -22.28 26.28 6.20
CA ILE A 234 -21.02 25.98 5.52
C ILE A 234 -20.48 24.65 6.08
N ASN A 235 -20.93 23.53 5.51
CA ASN A 235 -20.36 22.22 5.70
C ASN A 235 -19.23 22.09 4.70
N SER A 236 -18.10 22.68 5.05
CA SER A 236 -16.80 22.33 4.50
C SER A 236 -15.75 22.23 5.61
N MET A 237 -16.16 21.73 6.79
CA MET A 237 -15.23 20.90 7.56
C MET A 237 -15.33 19.50 6.96
N LYS A 238 -14.68 19.29 5.81
CA LYS A 238 -14.24 17.93 5.49
C LYS A 238 -13.26 17.60 6.60
N ALA A 239 -13.71 16.73 7.50
CA ALA A 239 -13.00 16.34 8.70
C ALA A 239 -11.51 16.19 8.39
N SER A 240 -10.70 16.89 9.17
CA SER A 240 -9.29 16.57 9.37
C SER A 240 -9.18 15.04 9.40
N ILE A 241 -8.39 14.49 8.47
CA ILE A 241 -8.11 13.06 8.36
C ILE A 241 -7.91 12.54 9.79
N PRO A 242 -8.70 11.55 10.26
CA PRO A 242 -8.58 11.08 11.62
C PRO A 242 -7.14 10.62 11.82
N PHE A 243 -6.50 11.21 12.83
CA PHE A 243 -5.23 10.73 13.36
C PHE A 243 -5.36 9.23 13.56
N CYS A 244 -4.69 8.47 12.72
CA CYS A 244 -4.52 7.06 12.96
C CYS A 244 -3.52 7.00 14.12
N ASP A 245 -4.01 6.70 15.33
CA ASP A 245 -3.23 6.36 16.53
C ASP A 245 -2.52 5.00 16.33
N CYS A 246 -1.83 4.82 15.20
CA CYS A 246 -0.78 3.82 15.10
C CYS A 246 0.35 4.32 15.98
N GLY A 247 0.77 3.56 16.99
CA GLY A 247 1.95 3.85 17.82
C GLY A 247 3.29 3.84 17.07
N GLY A 248 3.30 4.17 15.78
CA GLY A 248 4.48 4.43 14.95
C GLY A 248 4.60 5.93 14.68
N VAL A 249 5.79 6.47 14.84
CA VAL A 249 6.06 7.91 14.66
C VAL A 249 5.92 8.29 13.17
N GLY A 250 4.76 8.80 12.73
CA GLY A 250 4.58 9.45 11.41
C GLY A 250 3.33 8.97 10.64
N ARG A 251 2.91 9.71 9.61
CA ARG A 251 1.59 9.53 8.95
C ARG A 251 1.53 8.31 8.04
N THR A 252 2.68 7.79 7.61
CA THR A 252 2.78 6.63 6.72
C THR A 252 3.28 5.37 7.43
N ALA A 253 3.27 5.36 8.77
CA ALA A 253 3.55 4.15 9.53
C ALA A 253 2.50 3.08 9.18
N MET A 254 2.90 2.08 8.40
CA MET A 254 2.05 0.94 8.07
C MET A 254 1.65 0.22 9.36
N CYS A 255 0.35 0.20 9.66
CA CYS A 255 -0.19 -0.67 10.70
C CYS A 255 0.03 -2.13 10.28
N ALA A 256 0.71 -2.90 11.13
CA ALA A 256 0.97 -4.32 10.95
C ALA A 256 -0.26 -5.19 11.27
#